data_AF-A0A517LQ61-F1
#
_entry.id   AF-A0A517LQ61-F1
#
_cell.length_a   1.000
_cell.length_b   1.000
_cell.length_c   1.000
_cell.angle_alpha   90.00
_cell.angle_beta   90.00
_cell.angle_gamma   90.00
#
_symmetry.space_group_name_H-M   'P 1'
#
loop_
_entity.id
_entity.type
_entity.pdbx_description
1 polymer ?
#
loop_
_entity_poly.entity_id
_entity_poly.type
_entity_poly.pdbx_seq_one_letter_code
_entity_poly.pdbx_strand_id
1 'polypeptide(L)'
;MAGIESRNGLRRAVTCLNKSLTQCTAHISRRRPTIPHTSHQLPKLARQFTTSPRRSVIPTLTTGPDEPDFQAAPPLDESYFKPSTAKLEKSIYNAYISLKYSPQEAAEATKTALARRVGSFEASYFNNLQKGIPTEQAQLLVQQEVDDLSKRSVIERAAQVMMDALMERGLSYRDALEIVNDELSDESSDKEDAEQAESKKRKLMARIRIVPASPSYFTGKPNFTDDLIALKALLRKYQLLPVFPPGQAPRVAWKSVEQYKAMVGAEPVRSARYHRLLELLKRLNSINSAIMPEEVTETLARYKRNVDLSQARRRQAYVNADGISLGVGRRKTSTARAYLVEGEGEVLVNGKSLTQFFARLHDRASAVWALKATERMDKYNVFALVKGGGATGQAEALTLAVAKALLVHEPLLKPALRRAGCVTRDPRKVERKKPGHLKARKKPAWVRR
;
A
#
# COMPACT_ATOMS: atom_id res chain seq x y z
N MET A 1 67.57 4.08 11.70
CA MET A 1 66.46 4.07 12.68
C MET A 1 66.11 5.51 13.01
N ALA A 2 64.81 5.85 12.91
CA ALA A 2 64.07 7.00 13.46
C ALA A 2 64.70 8.41 13.34
N GLY A 3 64.05 9.47 12.86
CA GLY A 3 62.65 9.72 12.52
C GLY A 3 62.39 11.23 12.63
N ILE A 4 61.34 11.72 11.93
CA ILE A 4 60.47 12.87 12.29
C ILE A 4 61.16 14.26 12.14
N GLU A 5 60.71 15.28 11.39
CA GLU A 5 59.41 15.95 11.25
C GLU A 5 59.52 16.94 10.05
N SER A 6 58.55 17.10 9.16
CA SER A 6 57.52 18.16 9.15
C SER A 6 57.56 18.92 7.81
N ARG A 7 56.63 18.62 6.90
CA ARG A 7 56.39 19.38 5.66
C ARG A 7 55.01 20.02 5.74
N ASN A 8 54.99 21.29 6.14
CA ASN A 8 53.91 22.23 5.87
C ASN A 8 54.12 22.82 4.47
N GLY A 9 53.23 22.54 3.53
CA GLY A 9 53.25 23.14 2.21
C GLY A 9 51.99 22.80 1.42
N LEU A 10 51.41 23.82 0.77
CA LEU A 10 50.31 23.76 -0.20
C LEU A 10 48.86 23.76 0.35
N ARG A 11 48.49 24.87 1.01
CA ARG A 11 47.14 25.44 0.88
C ARG A 11 47.21 26.96 0.89
N ARG A 12 47.42 27.57 -0.28
CA ARG A 12 47.04 28.96 -0.64
C ARG A 12 47.61 29.28 -2.03
N ALA A 13 46.82 29.01 -3.06
CA ALA A 13 46.98 29.60 -4.38
C ALA A 13 45.59 29.75 -4.99
N VAL A 14 45.43 30.81 -5.78
CA VAL A 14 44.24 31.18 -6.58
C VAL A 14 43.18 32.03 -5.85
N THR A 15 43.63 33.18 -5.35
CA THR A 15 42.88 34.44 -5.45
C THR A 15 43.76 35.42 -6.19
N CYS A 16 43.40 35.80 -7.42
CA CYS A 16 43.81 37.00 -8.15
C CYS A 16 43.55 36.75 -9.65
N LEU A 17 42.51 37.35 -10.20
CA LEU A 17 42.52 37.95 -11.54
C LEU A 17 41.15 38.58 -11.85
N ASN A 18 41.22 39.81 -12.34
CA ASN A 18 40.22 40.55 -13.10
C ASN A 18 39.21 41.42 -12.33
N LYS A 19 39.75 42.55 -11.84
CA LYS A 19 39.12 43.87 -11.91
C LYS A 19 40.01 44.77 -12.79
N SER A 20 39.50 45.21 -13.93
CA SER A 20 39.78 46.54 -14.52
C SER A 20 39.01 46.71 -15.85
N LEU A 21 38.71 47.97 -16.16
CA LEU A 21 38.14 48.54 -17.40
C LEU A 21 36.60 48.48 -17.53
N THR A 22 35.85 49.56 -17.74
CA THR A 22 36.05 51.03 -17.69
C THR A 22 34.67 51.68 -17.83
N GLN A 23 34.55 52.92 -17.37
CA GLN A 23 33.39 53.82 -17.47
C GLN A 23 33.24 54.48 -18.87
N CYS A 24 32.17 55.30 -19.01
CA CYS A 24 31.84 56.29 -20.06
C CYS A 24 31.02 55.73 -21.24
N THR A 25 29.91 56.28 -21.76
CA THR A 25 29.27 57.63 -21.83
C THR A 25 27.76 57.45 -22.19
N ALA A 26 26.82 58.17 -21.54
CA ALA A 26 26.07 59.36 -22.02
C ALA A 26 24.77 59.12 -22.87
N HIS A 27 23.71 59.83 -22.43
CA HIS A 27 22.49 60.34 -23.10
C HIS A 27 21.82 59.57 -24.26
N ILE A 28 20.50 59.33 -24.12
CA ILE A 28 19.46 59.94 -24.98
C ILE A 28 18.08 59.70 -24.36
N SER A 29 17.33 60.80 -24.24
CA SER A 29 15.93 60.89 -23.87
C SER A 29 15.03 60.31 -24.96
N ARG A 30 13.87 59.75 -24.59
CA ARG A 30 12.62 59.89 -25.36
C ARG A 30 11.42 59.46 -24.53
N ARG A 31 10.54 60.44 -24.33
CA ARG A 31 9.23 60.40 -23.68
C ARG A 31 8.31 59.39 -24.38
N ARG A 32 7.43 58.72 -23.61
CA ARG A 32 6.16 58.19 -24.15
C ARG A 32 4.99 58.84 -23.39
N PRO A 33 3.88 59.14 -24.06
CA PRO A 33 2.80 59.93 -23.50
C PRO A 33 1.82 59.08 -22.68
N THR A 34 1.24 59.75 -21.70
CA THR A 34 0.11 59.35 -20.86
C THR A 34 -1.19 59.33 -21.67
N ILE A 35 -2.02 58.29 -21.49
CA ILE A 35 -3.44 58.29 -21.87
C ILE A 35 -4.26 58.14 -20.57
N PRO A 36 -5.31 58.95 -20.33
CA PRO A 36 -6.05 58.96 -19.08
C PRO A 36 -7.14 57.87 -19.02
N HIS A 37 -7.37 57.37 -17.81
CA HIS A 37 -8.51 56.53 -17.45
C HIS A 37 -9.78 57.37 -17.34
N THR A 38 -10.83 57.00 -18.09
CA THR A 38 -12.19 57.47 -17.87
C THR A 38 -12.91 56.55 -16.88
N SER A 39 -13.45 57.19 -15.85
CA SER A 39 -14.32 56.63 -14.81
C SER A 39 -15.75 56.50 -15.31
N HIS A 40 -16.37 55.33 -15.12
CA HIS A 40 -17.83 55.24 -14.97
C HIS A 40 -18.16 54.42 -13.72
N GLN A 41 -18.72 55.13 -12.74
CA GLN A 41 -19.48 54.57 -11.62
C GLN A 41 -20.93 54.34 -12.04
N LEU A 42 -21.57 53.37 -11.39
CA LEU A 42 -22.92 53.35 -10.77
C LEU A 42 -23.53 51.92 -10.85
N PRO A 43 -24.55 51.57 -10.05
CA PRO A 43 -24.52 51.49 -8.59
C PRO A 43 -25.07 50.14 -8.05
N LYS A 44 -24.98 49.97 -6.72
CA LYS A 44 -25.56 48.88 -5.93
C LYS A 44 -27.08 49.03 -5.83
N LEU A 45 -27.83 47.93 -5.98
CA LEU A 45 -29.13 47.71 -5.36
C LEU A 45 -29.18 46.30 -4.77
N ALA A 46 -29.78 46.21 -3.59
CA ALA A 46 -29.93 45.00 -2.79
C ALA A 46 -31.42 44.74 -2.51
N ARG A 47 -31.71 43.48 -2.12
CA ARG A 47 -32.95 42.93 -1.52
C ARG A 47 -34.06 42.55 -2.52
N GLN A 48 -34.79 41.43 -2.41
CA GLN A 48 -34.95 40.38 -1.40
C GLN A 48 -35.65 39.14 -2.03
N PHE A 49 -35.43 37.97 -1.41
CA PHE A 49 -36.12 36.66 -1.43
C PHE A 49 -37.33 36.40 -2.36
N THR A 50 -37.33 35.22 -3.02
CA THR A 50 -38.28 34.11 -2.79
C THR A 50 -37.68 32.79 -3.29
N THR A 51 -38.03 31.70 -2.61
CA THR A 51 -37.54 30.32 -2.77
C THR A 51 -38.56 29.43 -3.50
N SER A 52 -38.06 28.32 -4.06
CA SER A 52 -38.75 27.06 -4.45
C SER A 52 -39.00 26.83 -5.97
N PRO A 53 -39.15 25.57 -6.43
CA PRO A 53 -38.10 24.87 -7.17
C PRO A 53 -38.56 24.39 -8.55
N ARG A 54 -37.71 24.49 -9.58
CA ARG A 54 -37.97 23.87 -10.90
C ARG A 54 -37.15 22.60 -11.06
N ARG A 55 -37.86 21.47 -10.97
CA ARG A 55 -37.50 20.17 -11.56
C ARG A 55 -37.12 20.39 -13.03
N SER A 56 -35.87 20.16 -13.38
CA SER A 56 -35.43 20.05 -14.77
C SER A 56 -35.68 18.64 -15.27
N VAL A 57 -36.49 18.58 -16.32
CA VAL A 57 -36.75 17.43 -17.17
C VAL A 57 -35.48 17.16 -17.99
N ILE A 58 -34.94 15.95 -17.90
CA ILE A 58 -33.93 15.40 -18.82
C ILE A 58 -34.68 14.51 -19.82
N PRO A 59 -34.38 14.58 -21.14
CA PRO A 59 -35.16 13.91 -22.17
C PRO A 59 -34.86 12.41 -22.22
N THR A 60 -35.90 11.67 -22.59
CA THR A 60 -35.94 10.24 -22.89
C THR A 60 -35.08 9.88 -24.10
N LEU A 61 -34.21 8.88 -23.95
CA LEU A 61 -33.65 8.13 -25.06
C LEU A 61 -33.72 6.63 -24.75
N THR A 62 -34.56 5.96 -25.54
CA THR A 62 -34.40 4.61 -26.09
C THR A 62 -34.12 3.45 -25.14
N THR A 63 -35.19 2.70 -24.90
CA THR A 63 -35.26 1.30 -24.51
C THR A 63 -34.44 0.39 -25.45
N GLY A 64 -33.41 -0.26 -24.90
CA GLY A 64 -32.93 -1.56 -25.38
C GLY A 64 -33.28 -2.61 -24.32
N PRO A 65 -33.66 -3.84 -24.70
CA PRO A 65 -33.99 -4.89 -23.75
C PRO A 65 -32.69 -5.59 -23.35
N ASP A 66 -32.03 -5.09 -22.31
CA ASP A 66 -31.14 -5.92 -21.50
C ASP A 66 -31.84 -6.11 -20.15
N GLU A 67 -32.83 -7.02 -20.14
CA GLU A 67 -33.22 -7.68 -18.90
C GLU A 67 -31.96 -8.36 -18.35
N PRO A 68 -31.49 -8.04 -17.14
CA PRO A 68 -30.55 -8.93 -16.49
C PRO A 68 -31.33 -10.21 -16.24
N ASP A 69 -30.96 -11.27 -16.95
CA ASP A 69 -31.39 -12.63 -16.67
C ASP A 69 -31.36 -12.82 -15.15
N PHE A 70 -32.55 -12.96 -14.55
CA PHE A 70 -32.71 -13.41 -13.18
C PHE A 70 -32.31 -14.89 -13.18
N GLN A 71 -31.00 -15.15 -13.31
CA GLN A 71 -30.44 -16.47 -13.09
C GLN A 71 -30.80 -16.85 -11.66
N ALA A 72 -31.60 -17.92 -11.54
CA ALA A 72 -31.94 -18.51 -10.25
C ALA A 72 -30.66 -18.61 -9.41
N ALA A 73 -30.71 -18.10 -8.18
CA ALA A 73 -29.59 -18.14 -7.26
C ALA A 73 -29.02 -19.57 -7.23
N PRO A 74 -27.69 -19.74 -7.36
CA PRO A 74 -27.11 -21.07 -7.34
C PRO A 74 -27.50 -21.76 -6.02
N PRO A 75 -27.95 -23.03 -6.06
CA PRO A 75 -28.31 -23.76 -4.86
C PRO A 75 -27.11 -23.82 -3.91
N LEU A 76 -27.40 -23.81 -2.61
CA LEU A 76 -26.39 -23.97 -1.57
C LEU A 76 -25.61 -25.26 -1.81
N ASP A 77 -24.29 -25.16 -1.88
CA ASP A 77 -23.42 -26.33 -2.03
C ASP A 77 -23.36 -27.10 -0.70
N GLU A 78 -24.09 -28.23 -0.64
CA GLU A 78 -24.19 -29.09 0.54
C GLU A 78 -22.84 -29.60 1.04
N SER A 79 -21.78 -29.58 0.22
CA SER A 79 -20.46 -30.10 0.59
C SER A 79 -19.77 -29.28 1.70
N TYR A 80 -20.12 -28.01 1.87
CA TYR A 80 -19.52 -27.12 2.87
C TYR A 80 -20.03 -27.35 4.30
N PHE A 81 -21.22 -27.95 4.48
CA PHE A 81 -21.86 -28.12 5.80
C PHE A 81 -21.52 -29.45 6.50
N LYS A 82 -21.18 -30.49 5.74
CA LYS A 82 -21.11 -31.89 6.21
C LYS A 82 -20.19 -32.16 7.43
N PRO A 83 -18.99 -31.56 7.57
CA PRO A 83 -18.10 -31.90 8.68
C PRO A 83 -18.43 -31.21 10.01
N SER A 84 -19.15 -30.07 9.98
CA SER A 84 -19.54 -29.31 11.19
C SER A 84 -20.93 -29.72 11.70
N THR A 85 -21.86 -30.08 10.80
CA THR A 85 -23.20 -30.58 11.16
C THR A 85 -23.14 -31.91 11.91
N ALA A 86 -22.25 -32.84 11.53
CA ALA A 86 -22.08 -34.11 12.24
C ALA A 86 -21.57 -33.95 13.70
N LYS A 87 -20.74 -32.92 13.96
CA LYS A 87 -20.29 -32.58 15.32
C LYS A 87 -21.42 -31.98 16.14
N LEU A 88 -22.26 -31.15 15.53
CA LEU A 88 -23.45 -30.58 16.14
C LEU A 88 -24.50 -31.66 16.43
N GLU A 89 -24.75 -32.57 15.48
CA GLU A 89 -25.67 -33.70 15.62
C GLU A 89 -25.29 -34.60 16.79
N LYS A 90 -24.02 -34.99 16.88
CA LYS A 90 -23.50 -35.80 18.00
C LYS A 90 -23.59 -35.07 19.35
N SER A 91 -23.41 -33.75 19.35
CA SER A 91 -23.55 -32.92 20.54
C SER A 91 -25.00 -32.83 21.02
N ILE A 92 -25.96 -32.66 20.11
CA ILE A 92 -27.40 -32.58 20.42
C ILE A 92 -27.91 -33.94 20.89
N TYR A 93 -27.44 -35.03 20.26
CA TYR A 93 -27.80 -36.40 20.63
C TYR A 93 -27.35 -36.77 22.05
N ASN A 94 -26.12 -36.42 22.39
CA ASN A 94 -25.61 -36.64 23.75
C ASN A 94 -26.38 -35.81 24.79
N ALA A 95 -26.83 -34.59 24.43
CA ALA A 95 -27.63 -33.74 25.32
C ALA A 95 -29.04 -34.32 25.56
N TYR A 96 -29.71 -34.85 24.53
CA TYR A 96 -31.00 -35.53 24.71
C TYR A 96 -30.86 -36.83 25.52
N ILE A 97 -29.76 -37.58 25.36
CA ILE A 97 -29.48 -38.75 26.20
C ILE A 97 -29.27 -38.35 27.66
N SER A 98 -28.56 -37.25 27.95
CA SER A 98 -28.37 -36.77 29.32
C SER A 98 -29.68 -36.37 30.01
N LEU A 99 -30.71 -36.03 29.23
CA LEU A 99 -32.07 -35.73 29.70
C LEU A 99 -32.95 -36.97 29.91
N LYS A 100 -32.37 -38.18 29.89
CA LYS A 100 -33.03 -39.48 30.10
C LYS A 100 -34.12 -39.82 29.07
N TYR A 101 -34.05 -39.27 27.85
CA TYR A 101 -34.87 -39.75 26.73
C TYR A 101 -34.40 -41.13 26.28
N SER A 102 -35.31 -41.94 25.73
CA SER A 102 -34.92 -43.22 25.13
C SER A 102 -34.00 -42.96 23.92
N PRO A 103 -33.04 -43.87 23.61
CA PRO A 103 -32.10 -43.65 22.50
C PRO A 103 -32.76 -43.44 21.13
N GLN A 104 -33.98 -43.97 20.96
CA GLN A 104 -34.79 -43.81 19.75
C GLN A 104 -35.44 -42.42 19.69
N GLU A 105 -36.08 -41.97 20.77
CA GLU A 105 -36.66 -40.62 20.87
C GLU A 105 -35.59 -39.54 20.76
N ALA A 106 -34.42 -39.75 21.35
CA ALA A 106 -33.27 -38.86 21.22
C ALA A 106 -32.78 -38.77 19.77
N ALA A 107 -32.78 -39.88 19.02
CA ALA A 107 -32.40 -39.90 17.61
C ALA A 107 -33.42 -39.19 16.70
N GLU A 108 -34.71 -39.19 17.05
CA GLU A 108 -35.75 -38.49 16.30
C GLU A 108 -35.80 -37.00 16.64
N ALA A 109 -35.66 -36.64 17.92
CA ALA A 109 -35.60 -35.26 18.37
C ALA A 109 -34.36 -34.52 17.80
N THR A 110 -33.21 -35.21 17.75
CA THR A 110 -32.00 -34.66 17.13
C THR A 110 -32.15 -34.40 15.64
N LYS A 111 -32.73 -35.35 14.90
CA LYS A 111 -33.00 -35.17 13.46
C LYS A 111 -33.93 -33.98 13.21
N THR A 112 -34.96 -33.84 14.04
CA THR A 112 -35.95 -32.75 13.92
C THR A 112 -35.32 -31.39 14.27
N ALA A 113 -34.54 -31.32 15.36
CA ALA A 113 -33.81 -30.12 15.77
C ALA A 113 -32.76 -29.69 14.74
N LEU A 114 -32.03 -30.65 14.16
CA LEU A 114 -31.05 -30.40 13.10
C LEU A 114 -31.73 -29.88 11.84
N ALA A 115 -32.84 -30.49 11.41
CA ALA A 115 -33.60 -30.06 10.23
C ALA A 115 -34.11 -28.61 10.35
N ARG A 116 -34.66 -28.23 11.51
CA ARG A 116 -35.10 -26.85 11.77
C ARG A 116 -33.93 -25.87 11.77
N ARG A 117 -32.77 -26.28 12.30
CA ARG A 117 -31.59 -25.43 12.34
C ARG A 117 -30.97 -25.24 10.96
N VAL A 118 -30.91 -26.29 10.14
CA VAL A 118 -30.52 -26.18 8.73
C VAL A 118 -31.43 -25.20 8.01
N GLY A 119 -32.75 -25.28 8.19
CA GLY A 119 -33.69 -24.30 7.64
C GLY A 119 -33.45 -22.85 8.12
N SER A 120 -33.00 -22.66 9.36
CA SER A 120 -32.63 -21.32 9.86
C SER A 120 -31.37 -20.74 9.21
N PHE A 121 -30.37 -21.59 8.91
CA PHE A 121 -29.16 -21.17 8.19
C PHE A 121 -29.44 -20.87 6.73
N GLU A 122 -30.32 -21.66 6.09
CA GLU A 122 -30.81 -21.39 4.75
C GLU A 122 -31.53 -20.03 4.70
N ALA A 123 -32.42 -19.75 5.66
CA ALA A 123 -33.07 -18.46 5.77
C ALA A 123 -32.09 -17.29 6.00
N SER A 124 -31.05 -17.48 6.82
CA SER A 124 -29.97 -16.50 7.03
C SER A 124 -29.23 -16.20 5.72
N TYR A 125 -28.88 -17.25 4.96
CA TYR A 125 -28.25 -17.14 3.64
C TYR A 125 -29.10 -16.32 2.66
N PHE A 126 -30.39 -16.66 2.51
CA PHE A 126 -31.31 -15.94 1.62
C PHE A 126 -31.52 -14.48 2.03
N ASN A 127 -31.63 -14.21 3.33
CA ASN A 127 -31.73 -12.84 3.86
C ASN A 127 -30.46 -12.02 3.57
N ASN A 128 -29.28 -12.64 3.60
CA ASN A 128 -28.02 -11.96 3.28
C ASN A 128 -27.89 -11.66 1.78
N LEU A 129 -28.37 -12.55 0.91
CA LEU A 129 -28.48 -12.29 -0.52
C LEU A 129 -29.46 -11.14 -0.84
N GLN A 130 -30.61 -11.10 -0.17
CA GLN A 130 -31.58 -9.99 -0.32
C GLN A 130 -31.01 -8.64 0.09
N LYS A 131 -30.04 -8.63 1.02
CA LYS A 131 -29.29 -7.42 1.44
C LYS A 131 -28.20 -6.99 0.45
N GLY A 132 -28.04 -7.69 -0.68
CA GLY A 132 -27.06 -7.36 -1.72
C GLY A 132 -25.63 -7.81 -1.40
N ILE A 133 -25.46 -8.74 -0.46
CA ILE A 133 -24.15 -9.31 -0.12
C ILE A 133 -23.73 -10.32 -1.22
N PRO A 134 -22.47 -10.28 -1.71
CA PRO A 134 -21.97 -11.29 -2.65
C PRO A 134 -22.07 -12.71 -2.11
N THR A 135 -22.34 -13.69 -2.99
CA THR A 135 -22.57 -15.10 -2.62
C THR A 135 -21.46 -15.70 -1.76
N GLU A 136 -20.19 -15.48 -2.12
CA GLU A 136 -19.02 -15.96 -1.36
C GLU A 136 -18.98 -15.40 0.08
N GLN A 137 -19.37 -14.14 0.26
CA GLN A 137 -19.39 -13.50 1.57
C GLN A 137 -20.58 -13.98 2.41
N ALA A 138 -21.74 -14.20 1.79
CA ALA A 138 -22.92 -14.75 2.46
C ALA A 138 -22.66 -16.19 2.94
N GLN A 139 -21.96 -17.01 2.15
CA GLN A 139 -21.56 -18.37 2.53
C GLN A 139 -20.60 -18.38 3.72
N LEU A 140 -19.59 -17.48 3.72
CA LEU A 140 -18.65 -17.35 4.83
C LEU A 140 -19.32 -16.89 6.14
N LEU A 141 -20.31 -16.01 6.07
CA LEU A 141 -21.06 -15.56 7.26
C LEU A 141 -21.87 -16.70 7.89
N VAL A 142 -22.57 -17.47 7.05
CA VAL A 142 -23.31 -18.66 7.52
C VAL A 142 -22.35 -19.70 8.10
N GLN A 143 -21.17 -19.87 7.49
CA GLN A 143 -20.13 -20.76 8.03
C GLN A 143 -19.61 -20.28 9.40
N GLN A 144 -19.42 -18.98 9.58
CA GLN A 144 -19.06 -18.39 10.88
C GLN A 144 -20.15 -18.60 11.93
N GLU A 145 -21.44 -18.46 11.56
CA GLU A 145 -22.57 -18.76 12.46
C GLU A 145 -22.56 -20.23 12.92
N VAL A 146 -22.30 -21.17 12.01
CA VAL A 146 -22.18 -22.61 12.32
C VAL A 146 -20.97 -22.88 13.21
N ASP A 147 -19.82 -22.25 12.92
CA ASP A 147 -18.59 -22.40 13.71
C ASP A 147 -18.74 -21.81 15.12
N ASP A 148 -19.39 -20.66 15.26
CA ASP A 148 -19.62 -20.01 16.55
C ASP A 148 -20.59 -20.79 17.42
N LEU A 149 -21.57 -21.48 16.81
CA LEU A 149 -22.41 -22.44 17.53
C LEU A 149 -21.64 -23.70 17.95
N SER A 150 -20.68 -24.15 17.16
CA SER A 150 -19.81 -25.29 17.53
C SER A 150 -18.90 -24.97 18.72
N LYS A 151 -18.55 -23.68 18.91
CA LYS A 151 -17.69 -23.16 19.98
C LYS A 151 -18.42 -22.89 21.30
N ARG A 152 -19.76 -22.82 21.32
CA ARG A 152 -20.55 -22.66 22.57
C ARG A 152 -20.34 -23.83 23.51
N SER A 153 -20.40 -23.60 24.82
CA SER A 153 -20.14 -24.66 25.80
C SER A 153 -21.18 -25.79 25.65
N VAL A 154 -20.83 -27.02 26.04
CA VAL A 154 -21.75 -28.17 25.98
C VAL A 154 -23.01 -27.90 26.81
N ILE A 155 -22.85 -27.14 27.91
CA ILE A 155 -23.90 -26.73 28.84
C ILE A 155 -24.86 -25.74 28.17
N GLU A 156 -24.35 -24.71 27.47
CA GLU A 156 -25.18 -23.74 26.75
C GLU A 156 -26.00 -24.40 25.63
N ARG A 157 -25.44 -25.42 24.96
CA ARG A 157 -26.14 -26.18 23.92
C ARG A 157 -27.22 -27.10 24.49
N ALA A 158 -26.95 -27.77 25.62
CA ALA A 158 -27.93 -28.61 26.30
C ALA A 158 -29.09 -27.78 26.87
N ALA A 159 -28.80 -26.62 27.48
CA ALA A 159 -29.80 -25.68 27.99
C ALA A 159 -30.70 -25.15 26.87
N GLN A 160 -30.13 -24.81 25.71
CA GLN A 160 -30.90 -24.31 24.58
C GLN A 160 -31.82 -25.39 23.97
N VAL A 161 -31.35 -26.64 23.92
CA VAL A 161 -32.14 -27.79 23.46
C VAL A 161 -33.26 -28.17 24.45
N MET A 162 -33.02 -28.06 25.77
CA MET A 162 -34.06 -28.21 26.79
C MET A 162 -35.13 -27.12 26.68
N MET A 163 -34.71 -25.85 26.54
CA MET A 163 -35.60 -24.72 26.38
C MET A 163 -36.52 -24.90 25.17
N ASP A 164 -35.96 -25.29 24.02
CA ASP A 164 -36.75 -25.52 22.80
C ASP A 164 -37.74 -26.70 22.98
N ALA A 165 -37.33 -27.79 23.63
CA ALA A 165 -38.19 -28.94 23.89
C ALA A 165 -39.34 -28.64 24.88
N LEU A 166 -39.08 -27.81 25.90
CA LEU A 166 -40.09 -27.37 26.88
C LEU A 166 -41.08 -26.38 26.25
N MET A 167 -40.59 -25.47 25.41
CA MET A 167 -41.44 -24.55 24.63
C MET A 167 -42.37 -25.30 23.67
N GLU A 168 -41.93 -26.40 23.06
CA GLU A 168 -42.76 -27.25 22.19
C GLU A 168 -43.88 -27.99 22.95
N ARG A 169 -43.69 -28.24 24.25
CA ARG A 169 -44.73 -28.77 25.14
C ARG A 169 -45.71 -27.69 25.62
N GLY A 170 -45.56 -26.45 25.13
CA GLY A 170 -46.47 -25.33 25.38
C GLY A 170 -46.15 -24.50 26.62
N LEU A 171 -44.97 -24.68 27.24
CA LEU A 171 -44.54 -23.84 28.37
C LEU A 171 -44.14 -22.45 27.89
N SER A 172 -44.33 -21.43 28.74
CA SER A 172 -43.87 -20.08 28.42
C SER A 172 -42.35 -20.01 28.57
N TYR A 173 -41.71 -19.12 27.79
CA TYR A 173 -40.25 -18.97 27.78
C TYR A 173 -39.69 -18.68 29.17
N ARG A 174 -40.45 -17.99 30.03
CA ARG A 174 -40.03 -17.65 31.39
C ARG A 174 -39.98 -18.90 32.29
N ASP A 175 -41.00 -19.74 32.21
CA ASP A 175 -41.13 -20.93 33.06
C ASP A 175 -40.14 -22.02 32.63
N ALA A 176 -39.91 -22.16 31.32
CA ALA A 176 -38.87 -23.03 30.80
C ALA A 176 -37.47 -22.60 31.29
N LEU A 177 -37.22 -21.29 31.36
CA LEU A 177 -35.92 -20.73 31.80
C LEU A 177 -35.68 -20.96 33.29
N GLU A 178 -36.74 -20.91 34.09
CA GLU A 178 -36.70 -21.18 35.52
C GLU A 178 -36.40 -22.66 35.78
N ILE A 179 -37.08 -23.57 35.07
CA ILE A 179 -36.82 -25.03 35.15
C ILE A 179 -35.37 -25.37 34.74
N VAL A 180 -34.90 -24.81 33.63
CA VAL A 180 -33.54 -25.05 33.14
C VAL A 180 -32.49 -24.46 34.09
N ASN A 181 -32.75 -23.29 34.69
CA ASN A 181 -31.86 -22.72 35.69
C ASN A 181 -31.88 -23.50 37.01
N ASP A 182 -33.02 -24.05 37.42
CA ASP A 182 -33.15 -24.88 38.62
C ASP A 182 -32.39 -26.21 38.45
N GLU A 183 -32.55 -26.90 37.31
CA GLU A 183 -31.79 -28.12 36.97
C GLU A 183 -30.28 -27.86 36.82
N LEU A 184 -29.87 -26.68 36.37
CA LEU A 184 -28.47 -26.24 36.34
C LEU A 184 -27.95 -25.79 37.71
N SER A 185 -28.83 -25.55 38.70
CA SER A 185 -28.48 -25.06 40.03
C SER A 185 -28.36 -26.15 41.10
N ASP A 186 -28.85 -27.36 40.84
CA ASP A 186 -28.75 -28.54 41.72
C ASP A 186 -27.35 -29.17 41.79
N GLU A 187 -26.32 -28.53 41.21
CA GLU A 187 -24.89 -28.80 41.52
C GLU A 187 -24.48 -28.16 42.86
N SER A 188 -25.14 -28.56 43.95
CA SER A 188 -24.71 -28.22 45.32
C SER A 188 -23.44 -28.98 45.77
N SER A 189 -22.90 -29.88 44.93
CA SER A 189 -21.63 -30.60 45.14
C SER A 189 -20.41 -29.99 44.44
N ASP A 190 -20.59 -29.20 43.38
CA ASP A 190 -19.46 -28.65 42.59
C ASP A 190 -19.01 -27.24 43.05
N LYS A 191 -19.84 -26.55 43.85
CA LYS A 191 -19.47 -25.27 44.48
C LYS A 191 -18.35 -25.43 45.51
N GLU A 192 -18.40 -26.49 46.30
CA GLU A 192 -17.35 -26.78 47.29
C GLU A 192 -16.03 -27.17 46.61
N ASP A 193 -16.07 -27.96 45.53
CA ASP A 193 -14.88 -28.33 44.76
C ASP A 193 -14.29 -27.16 43.96
N ALA A 194 -15.12 -26.25 43.46
CA ALA A 194 -14.69 -25.00 42.82
C ALA A 194 -14.05 -24.03 43.83
N GLU A 195 -14.62 -23.87 45.02
CA GLU A 195 -14.04 -23.07 46.11
C GLU A 195 -12.74 -23.70 46.64
N GLN A 196 -12.67 -25.03 46.70
CA GLN A 196 -11.44 -25.76 47.03
C GLN A 196 -10.38 -25.60 45.94
N ALA A 197 -10.74 -25.64 44.65
CA ALA A 197 -9.83 -25.39 43.54
C ALA A 197 -9.36 -23.93 43.51
N GLU A 198 -10.25 -22.98 43.81
CA GLU A 198 -9.92 -21.56 43.89
C GLU A 198 -9.03 -21.27 45.10
N SER A 199 -9.29 -21.90 46.25
CA SER A 199 -8.42 -21.80 47.43
C SER A 199 -7.06 -22.46 47.23
N LYS A 200 -7.00 -23.60 46.52
CA LYS A 200 -5.74 -24.23 46.07
C LYS A 200 -5.00 -23.32 45.09
N LYS A 201 -5.69 -22.69 44.14
CA LYS A 201 -5.12 -21.71 43.20
C LYS A 201 -4.62 -20.47 43.93
N ARG A 202 -5.36 -19.94 44.92
CA ARG A 202 -4.94 -18.82 45.77
C ARG A 202 -3.71 -19.17 46.62
N LYS A 203 -3.68 -20.38 47.21
CA LYS A 203 -2.50 -20.92 47.92
C LYS A 203 -1.30 -21.10 46.98
N LEU A 204 -1.53 -21.55 45.75
CA LEU A 204 -0.50 -21.69 44.72
C LEU A 204 0.03 -20.30 44.30
N MET A 205 -0.86 -19.36 43.99
CA MET A 205 -0.54 -17.98 43.62
C MET A 205 0.21 -17.24 44.73
N ALA A 206 -0.14 -17.48 46.00
CA ALA A 206 0.58 -16.96 47.16
C ALA A 206 2.04 -17.47 47.26
N ARG A 207 2.38 -18.57 46.59
CA ARG A 207 3.73 -19.14 46.53
C ARG A 207 4.53 -18.73 45.29
N ILE A 208 3.91 -18.06 44.31
CA ILE A 208 4.57 -17.70 43.05
C ILE A 208 5.49 -16.50 43.28
N ARG A 209 6.77 -16.65 42.90
CA ARG A 209 7.71 -15.54 42.77
C ARG A 209 7.67 -15.02 41.34
N ILE A 210 7.47 -13.72 41.18
CA ILE A 210 7.52 -13.08 39.87
C ILE A 210 8.98 -12.98 39.44
N VAL A 211 9.33 -13.63 38.34
CA VAL A 211 10.68 -13.61 37.73
C VAL A 211 10.55 -13.03 36.33
N PRO A 212 11.45 -12.12 35.90
CA PRO A 212 11.41 -11.60 34.54
C PRO A 212 11.62 -12.74 33.52
N ALA A 213 10.93 -12.66 32.38
CA ALA A 213 10.99 -13.70 31.35
C ALA A 213 12.37 -13.77 30.67
N SER A 214 13.03 -12.63 30.46
CA SER A 214 14.33 -12.56 29.79
C SER A 214 15.50 -12.56 30.78
N PRO A 215 16.58 -13.33 30.50
CA PRO A 215 17.81 -13.26 31.30
C PRO A 215 18.49 -11.88 31.23
N SER A 216 18.26 -11.14 30.15
CA SER A 216 18.86 -9.83 29.90
C SER A 216 17.94 -8.65 30.27
N TYR A 217 16.95 -8.89 31.12
CA TYR A 217 15.97 -7.89 31.59
C TYR A 217 16.60 -6.56 32.03
N PHE A 218 17.70 -6.61 32.79
CA PHE A 218 18.36 -5.43 33.36
C PHE A 218 19.30 -4.68 32.39
N THR A 219 19.43 -5.10 31.13
CA THR A 219 20.35 -4.48 30.16
C THR A 219 19.79 -3.20 29.50
N GLY A 220 18.53 -2.87 29.78
CA GLY A 220 17.77 -1.76 29.19
C GLY A 220 17.29 -2.00 27.76
N LYS A 221 17.72 -3.10 27.10
CA LYS A 221 17.27 -3.54 25.77
C LYS A 221 17.20 -5.07 25.71
N PRO A 222 16.33 -5.69 26.51
CA PRO A 222 16.31 -7.13 26.74
C PRO A 222 16.17 -7.92 25.43
N ASN A 223 15.22 -7.54 24.57
CA ASN A 223 14.93 -8.33 23.38
C ASN A 223 16.08 -8.26 22.37
N PHE A 224 16.74 -7.09 22.23
CA PHE A 224 17.95 -6.98 21.40
C PHE A 224 19.12 -7.81 21.95
N THR A 225 19.32 -7.80 23.27
CA THR A 225 20.43 -8.55 23.88
C THR A 225 20.20 -10.05 23.79
N ASP A 226 18.97 -10.52 23.96
CA ASP A 226 18.59 -11.92 23.80
C ASP A 226 18.79 -12.38 22.36
N ASP A 227 18.35 -11.58 21.37
CA ASP A 227 18.62 -11.84 19.95
C ASP A 227 20.13 -11.97 19.66
N LEU A 228 20.93 -11.07 20.22
CA LEU A 228 22.39 -11.08 20.05
C LEU A 228 23.04 -12.30 20.71
N ILE A 229 22.56 -12.71 21.89
CA ILE A 229 23.03 -13.91 22.59
C ILE A 229 22.65 -15.16 21.78
N ALA A 230 21.41 -15.25 21.29
CA ALA A 230 20.93 -16.36 20.48
C ALA A 230 21.75 -16.52 19.19
N LEU A 231 21.99 -15.42 18.46
CA LEU A 231 22.80 -15.45 17.24
C LEU A 231 24.27 -15.82 17.52
N LYS A 232 24.84 -15.36 18.64
CA LYS A 232 26.18 -15.79 19.07
C LYS A 232 26.23 -17.27 19.43
N ALA A 233 25.20 -17.80 20.08
CA ALA A 233 25.11 -19.21 20.42
C ALA A 233 25.06 -20.09 19.16
N LEU A 234 24.25 -19.70 18.17
CA LEU A 234 24.21 -20.38 16.86
C LEU A 234 25.55 -20.33 16.14
N LEU A 235 26.22 -19.18 16.14
CA LEU A 235 27.55 -19.05 15.54
C LEU A 235 28.54 -19.99 16.20
N ARG A 236 28.56 -20.07 17.54
CA ARG A 236 29.43 -20.99 18.28
C ARG A 236 29.14 -22.45 17.93
N LYS A 237 27.86 -22.83 17.84
CA LYS A 237 27.42 -24.20 17.48
C LYS A 237 27.89 -24.61 16.07
N TYR A 238 27.81 -23.69 15.11
CA TYR A 238 28.06 -23.96 13.69
C TYR A 238 29.33 -23.28 13.14
N GLN A 239 30.31 -23.00 14.00
CA GLN A 239 31.51 -22.25 13.63
C GLN A 239 32.38 -22.99 12.60
N LEU A 240 32.42 -24.33 12.69
CA LEU A 240 33.26 -25.21 11.89
C LEU A 240 32.75 -25.46 10.47
N LEU A 241 31.49 -25.09 10.18
CA LEU A 241 30.91 -25.32 8.86
C LEU A 241 31.62 -24.48 7.78
N PRO A 242 31.82 -25.05 6.58
CA PRO A 242 32.45 -24.33 5.48
C PRO A 242 31.59 -23.14 5.04
N VAL A 243 32.26 -22.02 4.76
CA VAL A 243 31.62 -20.78 4.31
C VAL A 243 32.04 -20.43 2.90
N PHE A 244 31.13 -19.81 2.16
CA PHE A 244 31.44 -19.20 0.87
C PHE A 244 32.35 -17.98 1.03
N PRO A 245 33.29 -17.75 0.09
CA PRO A 245 34.06 -16.53 0.05
C PRO A 245 33.15 -15.31 -0.21
N PRO A 246 33.57 -14.10 0.23
CA PRO A 246 32.80 -12.88 0.01
C PRO A 246 32.54 -12.67 -1.49
N GLY A 247 31.28 -12.74 -1.91
CA GLY A 247 30.84 -12.58 -3.30
C GLY A 247 30.04 -13.75 -3.86
N GLN A 248 30.35 -14.98 -3.42
CA GLN A 248 29.62 -16.20 -3.82
C GLN A 248 28.38 -16.46 -2.93
N ALA A 249 28.36 -15.90 -1.71
CA ALA A 249 27.23 -16.06 -0.79
C ALA A 249 25.92 -15.46 -1.34
N PRO A 250 24.76 -16.08 -1.02
CA PRO A 250 23.46 -15.61 -1.50
C PRO A 250 23.16 -14.18 -1.01
N ARG A 251 22.73 -13.31 -1.94
CA ARG A 251 22.36 -11.92 -1.62
C ARG A 251 21.00 -11.89 -0.95
N VAL A 252 20.98 -11.45 0.31
CA VAL A 252 19.76 -11.38 1.12
C VAL A 252 19.43 -9.94 1.49
N ALA A 253 18.17 -9.55 1.33
CA ALA A 253 17.65 -8.28 1.83
C ALA A 253 17.29 -8.42 3.31
N TRP A 254 18.18 -7.95 4.19
CA TRP A 254 17.93 -7.90 5.62
C TRP A 254 16.91 -6.81 6.00
N LYS A 255 16.19 -6.97 7.11
CA LYS A 255 15.35 -5.90 7.67
C LYS A 255 16.15 -4.59 7.86
N SER A 256 15.49 -3.45 7.75
CA SER A 256 16.10 -2.15 8.11
C SER A 256 16.22 -2.04 9.63
N VAL A 257 17.06 -1.12 10.14
CA VAL A 257 17.13 -0.79 11.58
C VAL A 257 15.73 -0.46 12.13
N GLU A 258 14.94 0.31 11.38
CA GLU A 258 13.59 0.72 11.77
C GLU A 258 12.62 -0.47 11.80
N GLN A 259 12.67 -1.33 10.78
CA GLN A 259 11.87 -2.55 10.72
C GLN A 259 12.25 -3.53 11.85
N TYR A 260 13.53 -3.61 12.19
CA TYR A 260 14.01 -4.40 13.31
C TYR A 260 13.51 -3.84 14.65
N LYS A 261 13.59 -2.52 14.86
CA LYS A 261 13.00 -1.88 16.04
C LYS A 261 11.50 -2.16 16.15
N ALA A 262 10.76 -2.07 15.06
CA ALA A 262 9.34 -2.39 15.03
C ALA A 262 9.07 -3.85 15.45
N MET A 263 9.91 -4.79 14.99
CA MET A 263 9.81 -6.21 15.36
C MET A 263 10.06 -6.47 16.87
N VAL A 264 10.94 -5.69 17.49
CA VAL A 264 11.46 -5.91 18.86
C VAL A 264 10.65 -5.15 19.92
N GLY A 265 9.63 -4.38 19.52
CA GLY A 265 8.82 -3.58 20.44
C GLY A 265 9.32 -2.15 20.64
N ALA A 266 9.90 -1.55 19.59
CA ALA A 266 10.39 -0.17 19.55
C ALA A 266 11.52 0.17 20.54
N GLU A 267 12.31 -0.83 20.96
CA GLU A 267 13.51 -0.59 21.76
C GLU A 267 14.48 0.40 21.05
N PRO A 268 15.11 1.33 21.79
CA PRO A 268 15.98 2.36 21.20
C PRO A 268 17.35 1.79 20.79
N VAL A 269 17.41 0.96 19.75
CA VAL A 269 18.66 0.37 19.25
C VAL A 269 19.48 1.38 18.43
N ARG A 270 20.76 1.54 18.76
CA ARG A 270 21.69 2.37 17.98
C ARG A 270 22.12 1.60 16.73
N SER A 271 22.26 2.29 15.60
CA SER A 271 22.69 1.71 14.32
C SER A 271 23.98 0.88 14.45
N ALA A 272 24.97 1.33 15.22
CA ALA A 272 26.22 0.59 15.45
C ALA A 272 26.02 -0.78 16.13
N ARG A 273 25.05 -0.92 17.04
CA ARG A 273 24.76 -2.22 17.66
C ARG A 273 24.04 -3.14 16.68
N TYR A 274 23.14 -2.58 15.88
CA TYR A 274 22.45 -3.31 14.83
C TYR A 274 23.40 -3.83 13.74
N HIS A 275 24.41 -3.04 13.35
CA HIS A 275 25.43 -3.50 12.39
C HIS A 275 26.22 -4.71 12.91
N ARG A 276 26.54 -4.78 14.20
CA ARG A 276 27.15 -5.98 14.80
C ARG A 276 26.24 -7.20 14.71
N LEU A 277 24.94 -7.02 14.91
CA LEU A 277 23.96 -8.09 14.72
C LEU A 277 23.91 -8.53 13.24
N LEU A 278 23.92 -7.58 12.30
CA LEU A 278 23.97 -7.87 10.86
C LEU A 278 25.24 -8.61 10.45
N GLU A 279 26.40 -8.32 11.06
CA GLU A 279 27.65 -9.06 10.80
C GLU A 279 27.51 -10.53 11.17
N LEU A 280 26.87 -10.83 12.31
CA LEU A 280 26.57 -12.22 12.72
C LEU A 280 25.63 -12.90 11.72
N LEU A 281 24.55 -12.22 11.32
CA LEU A 281 23.61 -12.76 10.33
C LEU A 281 24.28 -13.02 8.97
N LYS A 282 25.14 -12.11 8.50
CA LYS A 282 25.92 -12.30 7.27
C LYS A 282 26.87 -13.48 7.39
N ARG A 283 27.52 -13.65 8.54
CA ARG A 283 28.40 -14.80 8.81
C ARG A 283 27.64 -16.12 8.81
N LEU A 284 26.44 -16.17 9.37
CA LEU A 284 25.59 -17.37 9.32
C LEU A 284 25.08 -17.65 7.90
N ASN A 285 24.65 -16.62 7.17
CA ASN A 285 24.19 -16.73 5.79
C ASN A 285 25.32 -17.12 4.80
N SER A 286 26.58 -16.98 5.19
CA SER A 286 27.72 -17.40 4.36
C SER A 286 27.99 -18.91 4.41
N ILE A 287 27.36 -19.65 5.32
CA ILE A 287 27.45 -21.12 5.38
C ILE A 287 26.95 -21.71 4.05
N ASN A 288 27.57 -22.81 3.60
CA ASN A 288 27.13 -23.50 2.40
C ASN A 288 25.64 -23.90 2.51
N SER A 289 24.81 -23.52 1.52
CA SER A 289 23.37 -23.78 1.52
C SER A 289 23.02 -25.26 1.56
N ALA A 290 23.88 -26.14 1.03
CA ALA A 290 23.65 -27.58 1.04
C ALA A 290 23.77 -28.20 2.45
N ILE A 291 24.52 -27.56 3.35
CA ILE A 291 24.83 -28.07 4.70
C ILE A 291 24.29 -27.09 5.77
N MET A 292 23.33 -26.24 5.40
CA MET A 292 22.78 -25.24 6.32
C MET A 292 21.76 -25.91 7.25
N PRO A 293 21.96 -25.88 8.58
CA PRO A 293 21.03 -26.50 9.53
C PRO A 293 19.71 -25.72 9.58
N GLU A 294 18.61 -26.43 9.85
CA GLU A 294 17.25 -25.90 9.90
C GLU A 294 17.12 -24.72 10.89
N GLU A 295 17.71 -24.84 12.08
CA GLU A 295 17.74 -23.77 13.10
C GLU A 295 18.30 -22.44 12.55
N VAL A 296 19.36 -22.51 11.73
CA VAL A 296 19.94 -21.31 11.10
C VAL A 296 18.98 -20.78 10.04
N THR A 297 18.31 -21.64 9.29
CA THR A 297 17.36 -21.22 8.25
C THR A 297 16.18 -20.44 8.86
N GLU A 298 15.61 -20.95 9.96
CA GLU A 298 14.48 -20.35 10.69
C GLU A 298 14.86 -19.01 11.31
N THR A 299 16.01 -18.98 12.00
CA THR A 299 16.50 -17.75 12.62
C THR A 299 16.79 -16.69 11.56
N LEU A 300 17.42 -17.06 10.43
CA LEU A 300 17.63 -16.13 9.31
C LEU A 300 16.30 -15.65 8.72
N ALA A 301 15.29 -16.51 8.60
CA ALA A 301 13.96 -16.13 8.08
C ALA A 301 13.33 -15.01 8.91
N ARG A 302 13.46 -15.04 10.24
CA ARG A 302 13.00 -13.97 11.14
C ARG A 302 13.59 -12.59 10.80
N TYR A 303 14.82 -12.51 10.30
CA TYR A 303 15.52 -11.25 9.98
C TYR A 303 15.49 -10.86 8.49
N LYS A 304 14.98 -11.73 7.62
CA LYS A 304 14.77 -11.42 6.20
C LYS A 304 13.66 -10.38 6.05
N ARG A 305 13.82 -9.50 5.06
CA ARG A 305 12.79 -8.54 4.65
C ARG A 305 11.92 -9.21 3.58
N ASN A 306 10.60 -9.16 3.76
CA ASN A 306 9.65 -9.49 2.71
C ASN A 306 9.69 -8.37 1.67
N VAL A 307 10.32 -8.61 0.52
CA VAL A 307 10.41 -7.64 -0.57
C VAL A 307 9.38 -8.03 -1.62
N ASP A 308 8.30 -7.26 -1.71
CA ASP A 308 7.30 -7.42 -2.76
C ASP A 308 7.86 -6.94 -4.10
N LEU A 309 8.47 -7.85 -4.86
CA LEU A 309 9.02 -7.56 -6.19
C LEU A 309 7.93 -7.17 -7.21
N SER A 310 6.66 -7.45 -6.91
CA SER A 310 5.51 -7.15 -7.76
C SER A 310 5.29 -5.65 -7.93
N GLN A 311 5.45 -4.87 -6.87
CA GLN A 311 5.14 -3.43 -6.85
C GLN A 311 6.13 -2.59 -7.68
N ALA A 312 7.32 -3.11 -7.97
CA ALA A 312 8.39 -2.38 -8.65
C ALA A 312 8.36 -2.49 -10.18
N ARG A 313 7.49 -3.33 -10.77
CA ARG A 313 7.43 -3.52 -12.22
C ARG A 313 6.75 -2.34 -12.90
N ARG A 314 7.54 -1.42 -13.48
CA ARG A 314 7.02 -0.40 -14.40
C ARG A 314 6.39 -1.11 -15.60
N ARG A 315 5.17 -0.75 -15.99
CA ARG A 315 4.54 -1.23 -17.23
C ARG A 315 5.50 -0.95 -18.40
N GLN A 316 5.88 -2.00 -19.14
CA GLN A 316 6.69 -1.86 -20.35
C GLN A 316 5.82 -1.21 -21.43
N ALA A 317 6.36 -0.22 -22.11
CA ALA A 317 5.72 0.34 -23.28
C ALA A 317 6.06 -0.54 -24.48
N TYR A 318 5.07 -0.82 -25.32
CA TYR A 318 5.22 -1.55 -26.58
C TYR A 318 4.75 -0.66 -27.74
N VAL A 319 5.19 -1.01 -28.95
CA VAL A 319 4.74 -0.35 -30.18
C VAL A 319 3.38 -0.92 -30.57
N ASN A 320 2.44 -0.07 -30.97
CA ASN A 320 1.12 -0.51 -31.43
C ASN A 320 1.22 -1.35 -32.71
N ALA A 321 0.13 -2.01 -33.11
CA ALA A 321 0.05 -2.81 -34.34
C ALA A 321 0.50 -2.02 -35.58
N ASP A 322 0.16 -0.73 -35.66
CA ASP A 322 0.51 0.16 -36.78
C ASP A 322 1.96 0.68 -36.76
N GLY A 323 2.84 0.13 -35.91
CA GLY A 323 4.22 0.61 -35.79
C GLY A 323 4.35 1.96 -35.05
N ILE A 324 3.27 2.44 -34.42
CA ILE A 324 3.24 3.73 -33.73
C ILE A 324 3.65 3.57 -32.27
N SER A 325 4.64 4.37 -31.82
CA SER A 325 4.95 4.50 -30.40
C SER A 325 4.50 5.86 -29.84
N LEU A 326 3.93 5.83 -28.63
CA LEU A 326 3.43 7.03 -27.94
C LEU A 326 4.39 7.49 -26.85
N GLY A 327 4.81 8.75 -26.96
CA GLY A 327 5.57 9.45 -25.93
C GLY A 327 4.80 10.63 -25.33
N VAL A 328 4.91 10.82 -24.02
CA VAL A 328 4.29 11.95 -23.32
C VAL A 328 5.33 12.78 -22.58
N GLY A 329 5.38 14.07 -22.92
CA GLY A 329 6.28 15.06 -22.33
C GLY A 329 5.53 16.22 -21.70
N ARG A 330 6.12 16.81 -20.65
CA ARG A 330 5.54 17.96 -19.94
C ARG A 330 6.66 18.92 -19.53
N ARG A 331 6.45 20.21 -19.74
CA ARG A 331 7.33 21.26 -19.21
C ARG A 331 6.54 22.52 -18.86
N LYS A 332 6.78 23.03 -17.64
CA LYS A 332 5.99 24.11 -17.03
C LYS A 332 4.50 23.76 -17.08
N THR A 333 3.71 24.47 -17.89
CA THR A 333 2.28 24.26 -18.13
C THR A 333 1.98 23.59 -19.47
N SER A 334 3.00 23.32 -20.29
CA SER A 334 2.87 22.71 -21.61
C SER A 334 2.86 21.19 -21.51
N THR A 335 2.01 20.57 -22.31
CA THR A 335 1.87 19.12 -22.44
C THR A 335 2.00 18.72 -23.91
N ALA A 336 2.79 17.70 -24.20
CA ALA A 336 3.04 17.20 -25.54
C ALA A 336 2.80 15.69 -25.58
N ARG A 337 2.07 15.24 -26.60
CA ARG A 337 1.95 13.83 -27.00
C ARG A 337 2.62 13.71 -28.37
N ALA A 338 3.61 12.84 -28.47
CA ALA A 338 4.29 12.56 -29.72
C ALA A 338 3.97 11.11 -30.13
N TYR A 339 3.49 10.96 -31.35
CA TYR A 339 3.36 9.69 -32.04
C TYR A 339 4.57 9.58 -32.97
N LEU A 340 5.36 8.53 -32.78
CA LEU A 340 6.59 8.30 -33.53
C LEU A 340 6.42 7.04 -34.37
N VAL A 341 6.68 7.17 -35.67
CA VAL A 341 6.55 6.12 -36.68
C VAL A 341 7.84 6.09 -37.49
N GLU A 342 8.26 4.93 -37.98
CA GLU A 342 9.39 4.84 -38.91
C GLU A 342 9.02 5.50 -40.26
N GLY A 343 9.92 6.31 -40.83
CA GLY A 343 9.64 7.11 -42.03
C GLY A 343 10.79 8.03 -42.43
N GLU A 344 10.50 9.06 -43.22
CA GLU A 344 11.50 9.91 -43.90
C GLU A 344 11.97 11.15 -43.10
N GLY A 345 11.50 11.32 -41.87
CA GLY A 345 11.91 12.44 -40.99
C GLY A 345 10.97 13.64 -40.98
N GLU A 346 9.73 13.46 -41.42
CA GLU A 346 8.72 14.52 -41.40
C GLU A 346 8.24 14.82 -39.98
N VAL A 347 8.21 16.11 -39.61
CA VAL A 347 7.79 16.56 -38.27
C VAL A 347 6.61 17.51 -38.38
N LEU A 348 5.46 17.05 -37.92
CA LEU A 348 4.22 17.83 -37.85
C LEU A 348 3.84 18.12 -36.40
N VAL A 349 3.55 19.38 -36.09
CA VAL A 349 3.11 19.86 -34.78
C VAL A 349 1.74 20.50 -34.91
N ASN A 350 0.72 19.89 -34.30
CA ASN A 350 -0.68 20.30 -34.40
C ASN A 350 -1.15 20.50 -35.85
N GLY A 351 -0.75 19.60 -36.75
CA GLY A 351 -1.10 19.66 -38.18
C GLY A 351 -0.33 20.69 -39.01
N LYS A 352 0.66 21.38 -38.43
CA LYS A 352 1.53 22.34 -39.15
C LYS A 352 2.97 21.83 -39.19
N SER A 353 3.74 22.26 -40.19
CA SER A 353 5.17 21.91 -40.25
C SER A 353 5.96 22.55 -39.11
N LEU A 354 7.07 21.92 -38.70
CA LEU A 354 7.92 22.39 -37.61
C LEU A 354 8.35 23.86 -37.77
N THR A 355 8.67 24.26 -39.00
CA THR A 355 9.10 25.62 -39.37
C THR A 355 7.98 26.64 -39.20
N GLN A 356 6.75 26.28 -39.56
CA GLN A 356 5.58 27.17 -39.44
C GLN A 356 5.09 27.28 -38.00
N PHE A 357 5.14 26.20 -37.22
CA PHE A 357 4.66 26.20 -35.84
C PHE A 357 5.61 26.95 -34.90
N PHE A 358 6.90 26.62 -34.95
CA PHE A 358 7.91 27.31 -34.14
C PHE A 358 8.60 28.38 -34.98
N ALA A 359 8.35 29.65 -34.70
CA ALA A 359 9.04 30.75 -35.40
C ALA A 359 10.55 30.79 -35.09
N ARG A 360 10.94 30.45 -33.86
CA ARG A 360 12.34 30.55 -33.41
C ARG A 360 13.13 29.28 -33.73
N LEU A 361 14.31 29.45 -34.34
CA LEU A 361 15.21 28.34 -34.68
C LEU A 361 15.62 27.49 -33.46
N HIS A 362 15.84 28.13 -32.31
CA HIS A 362 16.20 27.43 -31.07
C HIS A 362 15.11 26.47 -30.59
N ASP A 363 13.83 26.84 -30.76
CA ASP A 363 12.69 26.02 -30.36
C ASP A 363 12.56 24.81 -31.32
N ARG A 364 12.79 25.02 -32.63
CA ARG A 364 12.86 23.94 -33.63
C ARG A 364 13.95 22.93 -33.27
N ALA A 365 15.18 23.41 -33.04
CA ALA A 365 16.31 22.56 -32.68
C ALA A 365 16.07 21.77 -31.40
N SER A 366 15.41 22.38 -30.41
CA SER A 366 15.06 21.73 -29.15
C SER A 366 14.00 20.64 -29.35
N ALA A 367 12.95 20.90 -30.13
CA ALA A 367 11.87 19.95 -30.38
C ALA A 367 12.36 18.60 -30.94
N VAL A 368 13.31 18.63 -31.88
CA VAL A 368 13.91 17.46 -32.53
C VAL A 368 15.23 17.00 -31.90
N TRP A 369 15.65 17.60 -30.78
CA TRP A 369 16.96 17.33 -30.16
C TRP A 369 17.19 15.83 -29.85
N ALA A 370 16.15 15.09 -29.48
CA ALA A 370 16.25 13.66 -29.20
C ALA A 370 16.65 12.84 -30.43
N LEU A 371 16.10 13.16 -31.60
CA LEU A 371 16.42 12.51 -32.87
C LEU A 371 17.78 12.96 -33.38
N LYS A 372 18.09 14.25 -33.24
CA LYS A 372 19.41 14.81 -33.62
C LYS A 372 20.55 14.18 -32.80
N ALA A 373 20.40 14.08 -31.48
CA ALA A 373 21.41 13.51 -30.59
C ALA A 373 21.65 12.01 -30.80
N THR A 374 20.74 11.33 -31.50
CA THR A 374 20.84 9.91 -31.83
C THR A 374 21.02 9.66 -33.33
N GLU A 375 21.25 10.70 -34.14
CA GLU A 375 21.46 10.58 -35.59
C GLU A 375 20.32 9.82 -36.29
N ARG A 376 19.08 10.09 -35.88
CA ARG A 376 17.85 9.41 -36.31
C ARG A 376 16.79 10.38 -36.84
N MET A 377 17.23 11.54 -37.29
CA MET A 377 16.34 12.55 -37.88
C MET A 377 15.61 12.01 -39.11
N ASP A 378 16.33 11.29 -39.96
CA ASP A 378 15.85 10.88 -41.29
C ASP A 378 15.15 9.51 -41.27
N LYS A 379 14.93 8.94 -40.07
CA LYS A 379 14.38 7.58 -39.89
C LYS A 379 12.98 7.57 -39.28
N TYR A 380 12.55 8.66 -38.67
CA TYR A 380 11.30 8.68 -37.91
C TYR A 380 10.47 9.90 -38.24
N ASN A 381 9.21 9.65 -38.57
CA ASN A 381 8.18 10.67 -38.68
C ASN A 381 7.59 10.96 -37.30
N VAL A 382 7.43 12.24 -36.98
CA VAL A 382 6.92 12.72 -35.69
C VAL A 382 5.61 13.46 -35.90
N PHE A 383 4.53 12.90 -35.36
CA PHE A 383 3.24 13.61 -35.25
C PHE A 383 3.02 14.04 -33.81
N ALA A 384 3.06 15.34 -33.58
CA ALA A 384 3.01 15.93 -32.26
C ALA A 384 1.70 16.68 -32.02
N LEU A 385 1.05 16.39 -30.90
CA LEU A 385 -0.07 17.16 -30.37
C LEU A 385 0.38 17.89 -29.10
N VAL A 386 0.39 19.21 -29.15
CA VAL A 386 0.90 20.05 -28.07
C VAL A 386 -0.16 21.03 -27.60
N LYS A 387 -0.36 21.13 -26.29
CA LYS A 387 -1.36 22.00 -25.65
C LYS A 387 -0.80 22.72 -24.42
N GLY A 388 -1.26 23.95 -24.20
CA GLY A 388 -0.91 24.78 -23.04
C GLY A 388 0.49 25.39 -23.08
N GLY A 389 0.79 26.28 -22.14
CA GLY A 389 2.10 26.94 -22.02
C GLY A 389 2.42 27.91 -23.17
N GLY A 390 3.71 28.08 -23.46
CA GLY A 390 4.20 28.93 -24.54
C GLY A 390 5.24 28.19 -25.40
N ALA A 391 5.65 28.77 -26.52
CA ALA A 391 6.45 28.10 -27.57
C ALA A 391 7.69 27.34 -27.05
N THR A 392 8.54 27.99 -26.23
CA THR A 392 9.73 27.35 -25.64
C THR A 392 9.38 26.14 -24.77
N GLY A 393 8.39 26.30 -23.88
CA GLY A 393 7.93 25.22 -23.02
C GLY A 393 7.25 24.08 -23.79
N GLN A 394 6.62 24.39 -24.93
CA GLN A 394 6.02 23.43 -25.84
C GLN A 394 7.09 22.61 -26.58
N ALA A 395 8.11 23.27 -27.13
CA ALA A 395 9.24 22.62 -27.80
C ALA A 395 9.97 21.65 -26.88
N GLU A 396 10.28 22.08 -25.66
CA GLU A 396 11.02 21.27 -24.70
C GLU A 396 10.16 20.16 -24.07
N ALA A 397 8.83 20.36 -23.99
CA ALA A 397 7.91 19.28 -23.67
C ALA A 397 7.90 18.23 -24.80
N LEU A 398 7.99 18.67 -26.06
CA LEU A 398 8.04 17.79 -27.21
C LEU A 398 9.34 16.97 -27.24
N THR A 399 10.49 17.56 -26.90
CA THR A 399 11.77 16.84 -26.78
C THR A 399 11.65 15.59 -25.89
N LEU A 400 11.04 15.75 -24.71
CA LEU A 400 10.84 14.64 -23.78
C LEU A 400 9.83 13.62 -24.30
N ALA A 401 8.80 14.07 -25.03
CA ALA A 401 7.82 13.17 -25.64
C ALA A 401 8.48 12.30 -26.72
N VAL A 402 9.20 12.92 -27.66
CA VAL A 402 9.93 12.24 -28.74
C VAL A 402 10.97 11.27 -28.17
N ALA A 403 11.74 11.69 -27.15
CA ALA A 403 12.72 10.82 -26.50
C ALA A 403 12.07 9.58 -25.87
N LYS A 404 10.88 9.71 -25.27
CA LYS A 404 10.16 8.56 -24.70
C LYS A 404 9.61 7.63 -25.78
N ALA A 405 9.07 8.18 -26.87
CA ALA A 405 8.58 7.38 -27.99
C ALA A 405 9.74 6.60 -28.62
N LEU A 406 10.89 7.26 -28.84
CA LEU A 406 12.10 6.62 -29.38
C LEU A 406 12.63 5.48 -28.51
N LEU A 407 12.49 5.59 -27.18
CA LEU A 407 12.88 4.52 -26.25
C LEU A 407 12.00 3.27 -26.31
N VAL A 408 10.78 3.38 -26.86
CA VAL A 408 9.91 2.22 -27.10
C VAL A 408 10.41 1.42 -28.29
N HIS A 409 10.83 2.10 -29.35
CA HIS A 409 11.43 1.49 -30.55
C HIS A 409 12.82 0.91 -30.24
N GLU A 410 13.71 1.73 -29.65
CA GLU A 410 15.10 1.36 -29.39
C GLU A 410 15.48 1.59 -27.92
N PRO A 411 15.25 0.62 -27.01
CA PRO A 411 15.52 0.79 -25.58
C PRO A 411 17.01 0.95 -25.26
N LEU A 412 17.90 0.48 -26.15
CA LEU A 412 19.35 0.55 -26.02
C LEU A 412 19.91 1.98 -26.12
N LEU A 413 19.15 2.93 -26.70
CA LEU A 413 19.57 4.33 -26.84
C LEU A 413 19.43 5.15 -25.56
N LYS A 414 18.82 4.59 -24.52
CA LYS A 414 18.62 5.26 -23.22
C LYS A 414 19.87 5.90 -22.62
N PRO A 415 21.04 5.24 -22.53
CA PRO A 415 22.26 5.90 -22.05
C PRO A 415 22.65 7.11 -22.90
N ALA A 416 22.53 7.05 -24.23
CA ALA A 416 22.85 8.17 -25.12
C ALA A 416 21.88 9.35 -24.91
N LEU A 417 20.57 9.09 -24.93
CA LEU A 417 19.54 10.09 -24.69
C LEU A 417 19.62 10.70 -23.28
N ARG A 418 20.07 9.91 -22.30
CA ARG A 418 20.29 10.40 -20.92
C ARG A 418 21.49 11.33 -20.84
N ARG A 419 22.59 11.03 -21.52
CA ARG A 419 23.75 11.93 -21.66
C ARG A 419 23.37 13.23 -22.39
N ALA A 420 22.53 13.13 -23.42
CA ALA A 420 21.99 14.29 -24.15
C ALA A 420 20.94 15.11 -23.37
N GLY A 421 20.54 14.67 -22.17
CA GLY A 421 19.58 15.39 -21.32
C GLY A 421 18.11 15.31 -21.75
N CYS A 422 17.75 14.39 -22.66
CA CYS A 422 16.40 14.31 -23.24
C CYS A 422 15.39 13.51 -22.40
N VAL A 423 15.87 12.64 -21.51
CA VAL A 423 15.03 11.68 -20.74
C VAL A 423 14.50 12.29 -19.43
N THR A 424 15.22 13.26 -18.87
CA THR A 424 14.90 13.85 -17.57
C THR A 424 13.78 14.88 -17.73
N ARG A 425 12.69 14.72 -16.99
CA ARG A 425 11.62 15.73 -16.93
C ARG A 425 12.09 16.94 -16.13
N ASP A 426 12.12 18.12 -16.73
CA ASP A 426 12.43 19.37 -16.03
C ASP A 426 11.34 19.69 -14.98
N PRO A 427 11.66 19.71 -13.67
CA PRO A 427 10.70 20.02 -12.62
C PRO A 427 10.46 21.52 -12.42
N ARG A 428 11.24 22.41 -13.06
CA ARG A 428 11.14 23.86 -12.88
C ARG A 428 9.74 24.36 -13.23
N LYS A 429 9.09 25.01 -12.27
CA LYS A 429 7.75 25.61 -12.38
C LYS A 429 7.80 27.06 -11.91
N VAL A 430 6.89 27.89 -12.42
CA VAL A 430 6.70 29.25 -11.93
C VAL A 430 6.25 29.19 -10.47
N GLU A 431 7.04 29.79 -9.58
CA GLU A 431 6.68 29.93 -8.16
C GLU A 431 5.46 30.86 -8.00
N ARG A 432 4.59 30.57 -7.04
CA ARG A 432 3.47 31.45 -6.69
C ARG A 432 3.97 32.76 -6.06
N LYS A 433 3.16 33.82 -6.16
CA LYS A 433 3.38 35.06 -5.40
C LYS A 433 3.26 34.77 -3.89
N LYS A 434 4.17 35.33 -3.09
CA LYS A 434 4.12 35.27 -1.63
C LYS A 434 3.54 36.60 -1.09
N PRO A 435 2.74 36.59 -0.02
CA PRO A 435 2.30 37.83 0.61
C PRO A 435 3.50 38.66 1.07
N GLY A 436 3.36 40.00 1.07
CA GLY A 436 4.45 40.94 1.36
C GLY A 436 5.55 41.04 0.28
N HIS A 437 5.45 40.29 -0.82
CA HIS A 437 6.37 40.36 -1.95
C HIS A 437 5.63 40.87 -3.21
N LEU A 438 6.33 41.64 -4.04
CA LEU A 438 5.82 42.14 -5.32
C LEU A 438 5.70 41.01 -6.35
N LYS A 439 6.63 40.04 -6.33
CA LYS A 439 6.61 38.80 -7.15
C LYS A 439 6.91 37.59 -6.25
N ALA A 440 7.30 36.45 -6.82
CA ALA A 440 7.66 35.26 -6.02
C ALA A 440 8.76 35.53 -4.97
N ARG A 441 9.79 36.32 -5.34
CA ARG A 441 10.93 36.67 -4.49
C ARG A 441 11.24 38.17 -4.38
N LYS A 442 10.77 38.98 -5.34
CA LYS A 442 11.00 40.43 -5.34
C LYS A 442 10.27 41.06 -4.16
N LYS A 443 11.02 41.55 -3.18
CA LYS A 443 10.49 42.35 -2.07
C LYS A 443 10.26 43.80 -2.53
N PRO A 444 9.33 44.54 -1.92
CA PRO A 444 9.33 46.01 -2.03
C PRO A 444 10.66 46.57 -1.49
N ALA A 445 10.97 47.82 -1.83
CA ALA A 445 12.14 48.50 -1.29
C ALA A 445 12.06 48.54 0.24
N TRP A 446 13.11 48.10 0.92
CA TRP A 446 13.20 48.13 2.38
C TRP A 446 13.84 49.44 2.83
N VAL A 447 13.20 50.15 3.77
CA VAL A 447 13.65 51.45 4.29
C VAL A 447 14.12 51.23 5.74
N ARG A 448 15.40 51.51 6.03
CA ARG A 448 16.05 51.20 7.32
C ARG A 448 15.76 52.20 8.45
N ARG A 449 15.67 53.50 8.11
CA ARG A 449 15.56 54.70 8.97
C ARG A 449 16.24 54.65 10.33
#